data_AF-A0A6G7XZR2-F1
#
_entry.id   AF-A0A6G7XZR2-F1
#
_cell.length_a   1.000
_cell.length_b   1.000
_cell.length_c   1.000
_cell.angle_alpha   90.00
_cell.angle_beta   90.00
_cell.angle_gamma   90.00
#
_symmetry.space_group_name_H-M   'P 1'
#
loop_
_entity.id
_entity.type
_entity.pdbx_description
1 polymer ?
#
loop_
_entity_poly.entity_id
_entity_poly.type
_entity_poly.pdbx_seq_one_letter_code
_entity_poly.pdbx_strand_id
1 'polypeptide(L)'
;MDNKQYGAWIIELSNYFIKNYGYQLITMSKNNDEIWIVNAENKTTPIIMITTQPTQNLQRDVVGKHRESLAIVFKTQPIGLNISVNAESLLMDEYNVLVSEGVKSDSLTLSQFTGISSVLKNTGNPERSLTRAVMDLRKTMNRSQKKARLKFFPGSTAISIVAVAMFTVISLLALNGIEYDFAAIMMGGFYKRFVVDAFEIWRFITSAFVHVDLFHLLLSLMALRNMAAILEPTLGWKKFVTIFFSGIFVGNIFLFIAEDTLIGIGMGGGLFALLGALLVYLYETQGYRNPRILSQMTSVFFVNIFLTLIPGVSGMSLLGGLFIGVLFGFMFSRRNDWLLLRKGLRIMVPVFVIALVAVMLTRRVPAVESAIDKGVIASWRDLGFTWYSDHLSNLLK
;
A
#
# COMPACT_ATOMS: atom_id res chain seq x y z
N MET A 1 -29.73 -5.47 -37.55
CA MET A 1 -29.04 -4.24 -37.11
C MET A 1 -27.55 -4.36 -37.41
N ASP A 2 -26.86 -3.25 -37.65
CA ASP A 2 -25.40 -3.23 -37.88
C ASP A 2 -24.66 -3.76 -36.63
N ASN A 3 -23.67 -4.64 -36.83
CA ASN A 3 -22.85 -5.21 -35.76
C ASN A 3 -22.16 -4.11 -34.92
N LYS A 4 -21.84 -2.98 -35.54
CA LYS A 4 -21.27 -1.81 -34.84
C LYS A 4 -22.24 -1.19 -33.82
N GLN A 5 -23.55 -1.23 -34.07
CA GLN A 5 -24.56 -0.69 -33.17
C GLN A 5 -24.66 -1.54 -31.89
N TYR A 6 -24.65 -2.87 -32.04
CA TYR A 6 -24.59 -3.79 -30.90
C TYR A 6 -23.30 -3.60 -30.10
N GLY A 7 -22.16 -3.42 -30.78
CA GLY A 7 -20.89 -3.09 -30.13
C GLY A 7 -20.96 -1.79 -29.30
N ALA A 8 -21.65 -0.75 -29.79
CA ALA A 8 -21.86 0.47 -29.02
C ALA A 8 -22.70 0.22 -27.76
N TRP A 9 -23.78 -0.53 -27.89
CA TRP A 9 -24.71 -0.83 -26.80
C TRP A 9 -24.08 -1.64 -25.66
N ILE A 10 -23.25 -2.64 -25.95
CA ILE A 10 -22.58 -3.37 -24.87
C ILE A 10 -21.62 -2.46 -24.07
N ILE A 11 -20.99 -1.49 -24.72
CA ILE A 11 -20.09 -0.52 -24.08
C ILE A 11 -20.89 0.48 -23.25
N GLU A 12 -22.01 0.98 -23.76
CA GLU A 12 -22.93 1.88 -23.04
C GLU A 12 -23.48 1.22 -21.76
N LEU A 13 -23.95 -0.03 -21.86
CA LEU A 13 -24.41 -0.80 -20.69
C LEU A 13 -23.27 -1.04 -19.70
N SER A 14 -22.09 -1.42 -20.18
CA SER A 14 -20.92 -1.61 -19.32
C SER A 14 -20.58 -0.32 -18.55
N ASN A 15 -20.57 0.82 -19.24
CA ASN A 15 -20.32 2.12 -18.63
C ASN A 15 -21.40 2.50 -17.61
N TYR A 16 -22.67 2.18 -17.88
CA TYR A 16 -23.77 2.36 -16.93
C TYR A 16 -23.56 1.59 -15.62
N PHE A 17 -23.21 0.30 -15.70
CA PHE A 17 -22.95 -0.52 -14.50
C PHE A 17 -21.73 -0.02 -13.72
N ILE A 18 -20.65 0.36 -14.41
CA ILE A 18 -19.44 0.89 -13.79
C ILE A 18 -19.74 2.22 -13.07
N LYS A 19 -20.49 3.11 -13.71
CA LYS A 19 -20.76 4.46 -13.19
C LYS A 19 -21.76 4.47 -12.05
N ASN A 20 -22.84 3.69 -12.17
CA ASN A 20 -24.00 3.80 -11.27
C ASN A 20 -24.03 2.71 -10.19
N TYR A 21 -23.39 1.55 -10.42
CA TYR A 21 -23.45 0.39 -9.52
C TYR A 21 -22.08 -0.15 -9.10
N GLY A 22 -21.00 0.58 -9.40
CA GLY A 22 -19.65 0.26 -8.88
C GLY A 22 -19.00 -0.99 -9.48
N TYR A 23 -19.47 -1.47 -10.63
CA TYR A 23 -18.83 -2.60 -11.31
C TYR A 23 -17.45 -2.22 -11.89
N GLN A 24 -16.59 -3.22 -12.04
CA GLN A 24 -15.26 -3.11 -12.62
C GLN A 24 -15.17 -3.88 -13.93
N LEU A 25 -14.60 -3.27 -14.96
CA LEU A 25 -14.33 -3.91 -16.26
C LEU A 25 -13.18 -4.91 -16.12
N ILE A 26 -13.42 -6.18 -16.48
CA ILE A 26 -12.41 -7.25 -16.38
C ILE A 26 -11.82 -7.59 -17.74
N THR A 27 -12.67 -7.95 -18.70
CA THR A 27 -12.26 -8.31 -20.05
C THR A 27 -13.24 -7.75 -21.07
N MET A 28 -12.70 -7.47 -22.25
CA MET A 28 -13.46 -7.14 -23.44
C MET A 28 -12.90 -7.99 -24.58
N SER A 29 -13.79 -8.70 -25.29
CA SER A 29 -13.44 -9.45 -26.50
C SER A 29 -12.76 -8.51 -27.51
N LYS A 30 -11.79 -9.04 -28.29
CA LYS A 30 -11.11 -8.27 -29.35
C LYS A 30 -12.07 -7.65 -30.38
N ASN A 31 -13.23 -8.28 -30.57
CA ASN A 31 -14.24 -7.83 -31.51
C ASN A 31 -15.35 -6.98 -30.86
N ASN A 32 -15.25 -6.69 -29.56
CA ASN A 32 -16.30 -6.03 -28.78
C ASN A 32 -17.65 -6.76 -28.85
N ASP A 33 -17.62 -8.09 -28.85
CA ASP A 33 -18.82 -8.92 -28.85
C ASP A 33 -19.23 -9.38 -27.45
N GLU A 34 -18.34 -9.22 -26.48
CA GLU A 34 -18.51 -9.70 -25.11
C GLU A 34 -17.69 -8.85 -24.14
N ILE A 35 -18.32 -8.47 -23.03
CA ILE A 35 -17.70 -7.77 -21.91
C ILE A 35 -18.07 -8.47 -20.61
N TRP A 36 -17.08 -8.67 -19.74
CA TRP A 36 -17.31 -9.11 -18.37
C TRP A 36 -16.99 -8.00 -17.38
N ILE A 37 -17.92 -7.80 -16.45
CA ILE A 37 -17.79 -6.85 -15.36
C ILE A 37 -18.08 -7.53 -14.02
N VAL A 38 -17.41 -7.06 -12.96
CA VAL A 38 -17.52 -7.66 -11.62
C VAL A 38 -17.72 -6.58 -10.55
N ASN A 39 -18.63 -6.85 -9.61
CA ASN A 39 -18.78 -6.14 -8.35
C ASN A 39 -18.88 -7.16 -7.22
N ALA A 40 -17.77 -7.41 -6.51
CA ALA A 40 -17.73 -8.37 -5.41
C ALA A 40 -18.60 -7.98 -4.19
N GLU A 41 -19.00 -6.71 -4.07
CA GLU A 41 -19.87 -6.22 -2.99
C GLU A 41 -21.34 -6.52 -3.27
N ASN A 42 -21.72 -6.71 -4.55
CA ASN A 42 -23.08 -7.10 -4.90
C ASN A 42 -23.27 -8.61 -4.68
N LYS A 43 -24.04 -8.97 -3.64
CA LYS A 43 -24.24 -10.37 -3.24
C LYS A 43 -25.17 -11.17 -4.16
N THR A 44 -26.06 -10.52 -4.90
CA THR A 44 -27.06 -11.19 -5.76
C THR A 44 -26.59 -11.28 -7.20
N THR A 45 -25.82 -10.29 -7.67
CA THR A 45 -25.35 -10.23 -9.05
C THR A 45 -23.90 -9.74 -9.13
N PRO A 46 -22.95 -10.49 -8.56
CA PRO A 46 -21.57 -10.06 -8.51
C PRO A 46 -20.87 -10.06 -9.87
N ILE A 47 -21.31 -10.90 -10.81
CA ILE A 47 -20.68 -11.06 -12.13
C ILE A 47 -21.73 -10.79 -13.20
N ILE A 48 -21.43 -9.92 -14.17
CA ILE A 48 -22.31 -9.66 -15.31
C ILE A 48 -21.51 -9.86 -16.59
N MET A 49 -22.06 -10.64 -17.50
CA MET A 49 -21.60 -10.77 -18.88
C MET A 49 -22.56 -9.98 -19.77
N ILE A 50 -22.03 -9.16 -20.67
CA ILE A 50 -22.81 -8.40 -21.66
C ILE A 50 -22.33 -8.80 -23.04
N THR A 51 -23.23 -9.21 -23.93
CA THR A 51 -22.87 -9.78 -25.24
C THR A 51 -23.74 -9.26 -26.39
N THR A 52 -23.15 -9.26 -27.60
CA THR A 52 -23.85 -9.02 -28.87
C THR A 52 -24.48 -10.29 -29.45
N GLN A 53 -24.18 -11.46 -28.88
CA GLN A 53 -24.74 -12.73 -29.33
C GLN A 53 -26.14 -12.98 -28.74
N PRO A 54 -27.06 -13.61 -29.48
CA PRO A 54 -28.33 -14.06 -28.92
C PRO A 54 -28.10 -15.02 -27.74
N THR A 55 -28.97 -14.95 -26.72
CA THR A 55 -28.82 -15.79 -25.52
C THR A 55 -28.80 -17.30 -25.82
N GLN A 56 -29.52 -17.76 -26.84
CA GLN A 56 -29.51 -19.18 -27.25
C GLN A 56 -28.15 -19.67 -27.79
N ASN A 57 -27.28 -18.77 -28.25
CA ASN A 57 -25.97 -19.14 -28.78
C ASN A 57 -24.89 -19.21 -27.69
N LEU A 58 -25.24 -18.85 -26.45
CA LEU A 58 -24.32 -18.89 -25.34
C LEU A 58 -24.06 -20.32 -24.89
N GLN A 59 -22.79 -20.73 -24.97
CA GLN A 59 -22.34 -22.02 -24.44
C GLN A 59 -22.32 -21.97 -22.91
N ARG A 60 -23.35 -22.55 -22.28
CA ARG A 60 -23.55 -22.53 -20.82
C ARG A 60 -22.31 -23.00 -20.05
N ASP A 61 -21.64 -24.04 -20.51
CA ASP A 61 -20.44 -24.59 -19.85
C ASP A 61 -19.26 -23.62 -19.88
N VAL A 62 -19.08 -22.89 -20.99
CA VAL A 62 -17.98 -21.93 -21.13
C VAL A 62 -18.23 -20.70 -20.26
N VAL A 63 -19.47 -20.17 -20.31
CA VAL A 63 -19.90 -19.04 -19.48
C VAL A 63 -19.79 -19.39 -17.99
N GLY A 64 -20.20 -20.60 -17.61
CA GLY A 64 -20.10 -21.12 -16.23
C GLY A 64 -18.65 -21.18 -15.76
N LYS A 65 -17.76 -21.83 -16.52
CA LYS A 65 -16.32 -21.92 -16.19
C LYS A 65 -15.66 -20.55 -16.09
N HIS A 66 -16.01 -19.62 -16.96
CA HIS A 66 -15.47 -18.26 -16.91
C HIS A 66 -15.95 -17.54 -15.65
N ARG A 67 -17.24 -17.67 -15.31
CA ARG A 67 -17.82 -17.10 -14.09
C ARG A 67 -17.21 -17.68 -12.82
N GLU A 68 -16.97 -18.99 -12.76
CA GLU A 68 -16.26 -19.64 -11.65
C GLU A 68 -14.83 -19.13 -11.50
N SER A 69 -14.11 -18.99 -12.61
CA SER A 69 -12.75 -18.44 -12.60
C SER A 69 -12.72 -17.01 -12.05
N LEU A 70 -13.67 -16.18 -12.47
CA LEU A 70 -13.83 -14.82 -11.94
C LEU A 70 -14.22 -14.82 -10.46
N ALA A 71 -15.14 -15.70 -10.04
CA ALA A 71 -15.56 -15.82 -8.66
C ALA A 71 -14.40 -16.12 -7.70
N ILE A 72 -13.46 -16.99 -8.11
CA ILE A 72 -12.24 -17.31 -7.35
C ILE A 72 -11.33 -16.07 -7.24
N VAL A 73 -11.06 -15.40 -8.37
CA VAL A 73 -10.17 -14.24 -8.41
C VAL A 73 -10.71 -13.08 -7.58
N PHE A 74 -12.01 -12.82 -7.65
CA PHE A 74 -12.68 -11.69 -7.00
C PHE A 74 -13.31 -12.04 -5.66
N LYS A 75 -13.14 -13.28 -5.17
CA LYS A 75 -13.66 -13.79 -3.88
C LYS A 75 -15.15 -13.55 -3.71
N THR A 76 -15.93 -13.91 -4.72
CA THR A 76 -17.39 -13.74 -4.74
C THR A 76 -18.06 -15.05 -5.16
N GLN A 77 -19.39 -15.08 -5.21
CA GLN A 77 -20.14 -16.24 -5.69
C GLN A 77 -20.16 -16.30 -7.23
N PRO A 78 -20.17 -17.50 -7.83
CA PRO A 78 -20.22 -17.68 -9.28
C PRO A 78 -21.64 -17.50 -9.84
N ILE A 79 -22.36 -16.48 -9.37
CA ILE A 79 -23.73 -16.15 -9.79
C ILE A 79 -23.76 -14.79 -10.50
N GLY A 80 -24.75 -14.57 -11.36
CA GLY A 80 -24.71 -13.40 -12.22
C GLY A 80 -25.69 -13.39 -13.37
N LEU A 81 -25.71 -12.26 -14.09
CA LEU A 81 -26.52 -12.06 -15.29
C LEU A 81 -25.71 -12.26 -16.57
N ASN A 82 -26.38 -12.80 -17.58
CA ASN A 82 -25.97 -12.81 -18.98
C ASN A 82 -26.93 -11.88 -19.73
N ILE A 83 -26.44 -10.70 -20.13
CA ILE A 83 -27.24 -9.68 -20.79
C ILE A 83 -26.90 -9.73 -22.29
N SER A 84 -27.85 -10.11 -23.13
CA SER A 84 -27.74 -9.92 -24.56
C SER A 84 -28.33 -8.58 -24.97
N VAL A 85 -27.70 -7.89 -25.91
CA VAL A 85 -28.27 -6.69 -26.57
C VAL A 85 -28.94 -7.01 -27.90
N ASN A 86 -28.88 -8.28 -28.32
CA ASN A 86 -29.39 -8.73 -29.60
C ASN A 86 -30.88 -9.07 -29.51
N ALA A 87 -31.69 -8.36 -30.30
CA ALA A 87 -33.14 -8.50 -30.33
C ALA A 87 -33.62 -9.91 -30.76
N GLU A 88 -32.76 -10.72 -31.40
CA GLU A 88 -33.06 -12.10 -31.81
C GLU A 88 -32.94 -13.12 -30.66
N SER A 89 -32.73 -12.67 -29.42
CA SER A 89 -32.67 -13.55 -28.25
C SER A 89 -34.05 -14.14 -27.91
N LEU A 90 -34.13 -15.47 -27.91
CA LEU A 90 -35.38 -16.24 -27.72
C LEU A 90 -35.45 -16.93 -26.35
N LEU A 91 -34.30 -17.31 -25.79
CA LEU A 91 -34.22 -17.98 -24.49
C LEU A 91 -33.96 -16.94 -23.40
N MET A 92 -35.03 -16.51 -22.74
CA MET A 92 -34.96 -15.59 -21.60
C MET A 92 -35.34 -16.35 -20.32
N ASP A 93 -34.51 -16.21 -19.30
CA ASP A 93 -34.75 -16.74 -17.97
C ASP A 93 -34.30 -15.74 -16.91
N GLU A 94 -34.31 -16.13 -15.64
CA GLU A 94 -33.92 -15.24 -14.53
C GLU A 94 -32.50 -14.68 -14.67
N TYR A 95 -31.60 -15.42 -15.33
CA TYR A 95 -30.18 -15.12 -15.47
C TYR A 95 -29.77 -14.72 -16.89
N ASN A 96 -30.46 -15.20 -17.93
CA ASN A 96 -30.27 -14.85 -19.33
C ASN A 96 -31.33 -13.84 -19.76
N VAL A 97 -30.93 -12.57 -19.91
CA VAL A 97 -31.85 -11.45 -20.12
C VAL A 97 -31.50 -10.68 -21.38
N LEU A 98 -32.52 -10.10 -22.01
CA LEU A 98 -32.42 -9.19 -23.14
C LEU A 98 -32.52 -7.75 -22.63
N VAL A 99 -31.60 -6.90 -23.07
CA VAL A 99 -31.71 -5.44 -22.95
C VAL A 99 -31.40 -4.84 -24.30
N SER A 100 -32.42 -4.36 -25.00
CA SER A 100 -32.30 -3.72 -26.31
C SER A 100 -32.99 -2.35 -26.28
N GLU A 101 -33.05 -1.67 -27.43
CA GLU A 101 -33.73 -0.38 -27.54
C GLU A 101 -35.22 -0.52 -27.19
N GLY A 102 -35.64 0.11 -26.09
CA GLY A 102 -37.03 0.10 -25.63
C GLY A 102 -37.54 -1.25 -25.10
N VAL A 103 -36.73 -2.31 -25.15
CA VAL A 103 -37.10 -3.66 -24.73
C VAL A 103 -36.18 -4.13 -23.61
N LYS A 104 -36.75 -4.65 -22.52
CA LYS A 104 -36.02 -5.34 -21.45
C LYS A 104 -36.77 -6.61 -21.06
N SER A 105 -36.05 -7.66 -20.67
CA SER A 105 -36.67 -8.83 -20.04
C SER A 105 -37.21 -8.50 -18.66
N ASP A 106 -38.33 -9.12 -18.29
CA ASP A 106 -38.82 -9.12 -16.92
C ASP A 106 -38.07 -10.18 -16.11
N SER A 107 -37.05 -9.73 -15.36
CA SER A 107 -36.27 -10.55 -14.44
C SER A 107 -36.16 -9.83 -13.09
N LEU A 108 -36.36 -10.56 -12.00
CA LEU A 108 -36.22 -10.04 -10.64
C LEU A 108 -34.79 -9.50 -10.43
N THR A 109 -33.80 -10.23 -10.93
CA THR A 109 -32.38 -9.87 -10.90
C THR A 109 -32.07 -8.64 -11.75
N LEU A 110 -32.77 -8.42 -12.87
CA LEU A 110 -32.60 -7.22 -13.69
C LEU A 110 -33.31 -6.00 -13.10
N SER A 111 -34.39 -6.21 -12.33
CA SER A 111 -35.23 -5.13 -11.76
C SER A 111 -34.48 -4.20 -10.79
N GLN A 112 -33.40 -4.69 -10.17
CA GLN A 112 -32.54 -3.89 -9.28
C GLN A 112 -31.81 -2.75 -10.03
N PHE A 113 -31.72 -2.81 -11.35
CA PHE A 113 -31.00 -1.83 -12.18
C PHE A 113 -31.96 -0.80 -12.79
N THR A 114 -32.26 0.25 -12.03
CA THR A 114 -33.19 1.32 -12.42
C THR A 114 -32.69 2.14 -13.62
N GLY A 115 -33.56 2.39 -14.59
CA GLY A 115 -33.26 3.21 -15.77
C GLY A 115 -32.42 2.53 -16.86
N ILE A 116 -32.13 1.23 -16.73
CA ILE A 116 -31.31 0.47 -17.69
C ILE A 116 -31.87 0.51 -19.13
N SER A 117 -33.19 0.54 -19.29
CA SER A 117 -33.86 0.61 -20.60
C SER A 117 -33.64 1.92 -21.36
N SER A 118 -33.27 3.00 -20.66
CA SER A 118 -33.01 4.32 -21.26
C SER A 118 -31.54 4.53 -21.68
N VAL A 119 -30.69 3.56 -21.37
CA VAL A 119 -29.24 3.61 -21.64
C VAL A 119 -28.97 3.47 -23.13
N LEU A 120 -29.63 2.50 -23.77
CA LEU A 120 -29.43 2.19 -25.18
C LEU A 120 -30.24 3.15 -26.04
N LYS A 121 -29.54 3.84 -26.95
CA LYS A 121 -30.18 4.72 -27.94
C LYS A 121 -29.75 4.34 -29.33
N ASN A 122 -30.69 4.25 -30.26
CA ASN A 122 -30.34 4.13 -31.66
C ASN A 122 -30.04 5.52 -32.21
N THR A 123 -28.80 5.69 -32.62
CA THR A 123 -28.38 6.85 -33.40
C THR A 123 -28.25 6.36 -34.83
N GLY A 124 -28.87 7.01 -35.80
CA GLY A 124 -28.77 6.64 -37.22
C GLY A 124 -27.34 6.59 -37.81
N ASN A 125 -26.28 6.75 -37.00
CA ASN A 125 -24.89 6.50 -37.34
C ASN A 125 -24.20 5.61 -36.27
N PRO A 126 -24.10 4.28 -36.50
CA PRO A 126 -23.52 3.33 -35.56
C PRO A 126 -22.04 3.58 -35.22
N GLU A 127 -21.24 4.02 -36.19
CA GLU A 127 -19.79 4.24 -36.00
C GLU A 127 -19.50 5.40 -35.04
N ARG A 128 -20.29 6.48 -35.15
CA ARG A 128 -20.19 7.62 -34.24
C ARG A 128 -20.58 7.23 -32.82
N SER A 129 -21.59 6.39 -32.64
CA SER A 129 -22.01 5.93 -31.32
C SER A 129 -21.01 4.99 -30.67
N LEU A 130 -20.45 4.05 -31.43
CA LEU A 130 -19.37 3.20 -30.93
C LEU A 130 -18.18 4.05 -30.45
N THR A 131 -17.75 5.00 -31.27
CA THR A 131 -16.62 5.90 -30.94
C THR A 131 -16.91 6.70 -29.66
N ARG A 132 -18.12 7.25 -29.53
CA ARG A 132 -18.54 8.00 -28.34
C ARG A 132 -18.58 7.12 -27.09
N ALA A 133 -19.15 5.93 -27.18
CA ALA A 133 -19.25 4.98 -26.08
C ALA A 133 -17.86 4.59 -25.56
N VAL A 134 -16.92 4.29 -26.47
CA VAL A 134 -15.52 3.98 -26.12
C VAL A 134 -14.84 5.16 -25.42
N MET A 135 -15.02 6.39 -25.92
CA MET A 135 -14.45 7.58 -25.30
C MET A 135 -15.00 7.83 -23.90
N ASP A 136 -16.30 7.70 -23.71
CA ASP A 136 -16.95 7.89 -22.41
C ASP A 136 -16.52 6.81 -21.41
N LEU A 137 -16.43 5.54 -21.82
CA LEU A 137 -15.90 4.47 -20.99
C LEU A 137 -14.45 4.75 -20.57
N ARG A 138 -13.59 5.17 -21.51
CA ARG A 138 -12.19 5.55 -21.22
C ARG A 138 -12.12 6.69 -20.20
N LYS A 139 -13.00 7.68 -20.30
CA LYS A 139 -13.08 8.79 -19.35
C LYS A 139 -13.53 8.32 -17.96
N THR A 140 -14.51 7.43 -17.87
CA THR A 140 -14.96 6.80 -16.62
C THR A 140 -13.82 6.00 -15.98
N MET A 141 -13.13 5.17 -16.76
CA MET A 141 -11.98 4.38 -16.29
C MET A 141 -10.85 5.27 -15.77
N ASN A 142 -10.50 6.34 -16.50
CA ASN A 142 -9.46 7.28 -16.06
C ASN A 142 -9.82 7.98 -14.74
N ARG A 143 -11.09 8.35 -14.54
CA ARG A 143 -11.56 8.94 -13.28
C ARG A 143 -11.52 7.95 -12.12
N SER A 144 -11.97 6.71 -12.35
CA SER A 144 -11.90 5.62 -11.38
C SER A 144 -10.44 5.34 -10.99
N GLN A 145 -9.54 5.26 -11.98
CA GLN A 145 -8.12 5.03 -11.77
C GLN A 145 -7.44 6.20 -11.03
N LYS A 146 -7.80 7.46 -11.32
CA LYS A 146 -7.32 8.63 -10.56
C LYS A 146 -7.80 8.62 -9.12
N LYS A 147 -9.06 8.28 -8.85
CA LYS A 147 -9.58 8.11 -7.49
C LYS A 147 -8.87 6.96 -6.74
N ALA A 148 -8.59 5.85 -7.41
CA ALA A 148 -7.83 4.75 -6.83
C ALA A 148 -6.37 5.13 -6.52
N ARG A 149 -5.74 5.96 -7.37
CA ARG A 149 -4.39 6.52 -7.13
C ARG A 149 -4.35 7.57 -6.01
N LEU A 150 -5.47 8.23 -5.74
CA LEU A 150 -5.66 9.19 -4.65
C LEU A 150 -6.13 8.52 -3.35
N LYS A 151 -6.03 7.18 -3.21
CA LYS A 151 -6.26 6.52 -1.92
C LYS A 151 -5.31 7.13 -0.89
N PHE A 152 -5.88 7.89 0.03
CA PHE A 152 -5.18 8.48 1.15
C PHE A 152 -4.73 7.34 2.08
N PHE A 153 -3.42 7.29 2.34
CA PHE A 153 -2.79 6.31 3.20
C PHE A 153 -2.40 7.04 4.50
N PRO A 154 -3.36 7.25 5.43
CA PRO A 154 -3.19 8.18 6.54
C PRO A 154 -1.90 7.98 7.35
N GLY A 155 -1.52 6.73 7.64
CA GLY A 155 -0.31 6.42 8.38
C GLY A 155 0.95 6.81 7.62
N SER A 156 1.09 6.34 6.38
CA SER A 156 2.28 6.67 5.57
C SER A 156 2.36 8.15 5.23
N THR A 157 1.24 8.82 4.92
CA THR A 157 1.20 10.25 4.64
C THR A 157 1.64 11.07 5.84
N ALA A 158 1.17 10.75 7.05
CA ALA A 158 1.63 11.43 8.27
C ALA A 158 3.14 11.29 8.48
N ILE A 159 3.68 10.07 8.34
CA ILE A 159 5.12 9.81 8.46
C ILE A 159 5.91 10.61 7.41
N SER A 160 5.45 10.62 6.15
CA SER A 160 6.09 11.38 5.08
C SER A 160 6.13 12.88 5.35
N ILE A 161 5.02 13.47 5.83
CA ILE A 161 4.96 14.91 6.13
C ILE A 161 5.97 15.27 7.21
N VAL A 162 6.02 14.48 8.30
CA VAL A 162 6.97 14.74 9.40
C VAL A 162 8.41 14.58 8.91
N ALA A 163 8.73 13.55 8.13
CA ALA A 163 10.07 13.36 7.58
C ALA A 163 10.52 14.53 6.67
N VAL A 164 9.63 15.03 5.81
CA VAL A 164 9.91 16.20 4.95
C VAL A 164 10.09 17.47 5.78
N ALA A 165 9.24 17.69 6.81
CA ALA A 165 9.38 18.84 7.68
C ALA A 165 10.73 18.81 8.44
N MET A 166 11.10 17.66 8.99
CA MET A 166 12.37 17.46 9.69
C MET A 166 13.58 17.67 8.76
N PHE A 167 13.55 17.09 7.56
CA PHE A 167 14.59 17.33 6.55
C PHE A 167 14.72 18.81 6.18
N THR A 168 13.59 19.53 6.07
CA THR A 168 13.58 20.96 5.79
C THR A 168 14.26 21.75 6.91
N VAL A 169 13.95 21.44 8.17
CA VAL A 169 14.60 22.10 9.32
C VAL A 169 16.10 21.81 9.35
N ILE A 170 16.52 20.55 9.15
CA ILE A 170 17.93 20.17 9.08
C ILE A 170 18.64 20.93 7.97
N SER A 171 18.03 21.04 6.79
CA SER A 171 18.59 21.78 5.66
C SER A 171 18.75 23.27 5.97
N LEU A 172 17.79 23.88 6.66
CA LEU A 172 17.88 25.28 7.08
C LEU A 172 18.98 25.51 8.12
N LEU A 173 19.16 24.58 9.07
CA LEU A 173 20.27 24.63 10.03
C LEU A 173 21.62 24.52 9.29
N ALA A 174 21.71 23.63 8.30
CA ALA A 174 22.91 23.47 7.49
C ALA A 174 23.25 24.72 6.66
N LEU A 175 22.24 25.41 6.12
CA LEU A 175 22.43 26.70 5.44
C LEU A 175 22.94 27.81 6.38
N ASN A 176 22.68 27.69 7.68
CA ASN A 176 23.21 28.59 8.71
C ASN A 176 24.61 28.18 9.22
N GLY A 177 25.27 27.22 8.56
CA GLY A 177 26.66 26.84 8.86
C GLY A 177 26.82 25.68 9.84
N ILE A 178 25.74 25.03 10.27
CA ILE A 178 25.80 23.84 11.14
C ILE A 178 26.07 22.60 10.30
N GLU A 179 27.04 21.77 10.66
CA GLU A 179 27.32 20.53 9.94
C GLU A 179 26.11 19.58 9.97
N TYR A 180 25.88 18.83 8.88
CA TYR A 180 24.71 17.96 8.73
C TYR A 180 24.59 16.90 9.83
N ASP A 181 25.71 16.33 10.28
CA ASP A 181 25.72 15.34 11.36
C ASP A 181 25.30 15.97 12.69
N PHE A 182 25.73 17.20 12.97
CA PHE A 182 25.33 17.91 14.18
C PHE A 182 23.85 18.27 14.13
N ALA A 183 23.38 18.83 13.01
CA ALA A 183 21.97 19.13 12.79
C ALA A 183 21.08 17.88 12.91
N ALA A 184 21.54 16.73 12.39
CA ALA A 184 20.83 15.46 12.52
C ALA A 184 20.69 15.02 13.98
N ILE A 185 21.76 15.10 14.77
CA ILE A 185 21.72 14.78 16.21
C ILE A 185 20.83 15.77 16.96
N MET A 186 20.96 17.07 16.70
CA MET A 186 20.11 18.10 17.32
C MET A 186 18.62 17.84 17.07
N MET A 187 18.29 17.40 15.86
CA MET A 187 16.90 17.14 15.44
C MET A 187 16.41 15.72 15.79
N GLY A 188 17.12 14.98 16.64
CA GLY A 188 16.63 13.71 17.19
C GLY A 188 17.11 12.46 16.47
N GLY A 189 18.22 12.54 15.73
CA GLY A 189 18.95 11.40 15.22
C GLY A 189 19.38 10.47 16.35
N PHE A 190 19.52 9.18 16.05
CA PHE A 190 19.95 8.22 17.05
C PHE A 190 21.45 8.40 17.30
N TYR A 191 21.79 8.80 18.53
CA TYR A 191 23.16 8.97 18.96
C TYR A 191 23.37 8.30 20.30
N LYS A 192 24.19 7.23 20.31
CA LYS A 192 24.33 6.28 21.42
C LYS A 192 24.67 6.97 22.73
N ARG A 193 25.58 7.95 22.69
CA ARG A 193 26.03 8.66 23.89
C ARG A 193 24.91 9.48 24.53
N PHE A 194 24.13 10.23 23.74
CA PHE A 194 23.02 11.02 24.29
C PHE A 194 21.88 10.14 24.82
N VAL A 195 21.71 8.94 24.26
CA VAL A 195 20.76 7.96 24.80
C VAL A 195 21.17 7.48 26.21
N VAL A 196 22.48 7.25 26.44
CA VAL A 196 22.97 6.71 27.72
C VAL A 196 23.24 7.80 28.75
N ASP A 197 24.01 8.83 28.38
CA ASP A 197 24.52 9.83 29.32
C ASP A 197 23.49 10.95 29.54
N ALA A 198 22.73 11.31 28.50
CA ALA A 198 21.70 12.34 28.57
C ALA A 198 20.26 11.78 28.67
N PHE A 199 20.10 10.46 28.79
CA PHE A 199 18.81 9.76 28.94
C PHE A 199 17.78 10.09 27.84
N GLU A 200 18.24 10.40 26.63
CA GLU A 200 17.38 10.87 25.53
C GLU A 200 16.71 9.71 24.77
N ILE A 201 15.87 8.95 25.48
CA ILE A 201 15.24 7.72 24.97
C ILE A 201 14.29 7.93 23.78
N TRP A 202 13.80 9.15 23.57
CA TRP A 202 12.95 9.47 22.42
C TRP A 202 13.67 9.28 21.08
N ARG A 203 15.02 9.33 21.09
CA ARG A 203 15.87 9.09 19.92
C ARG A 203 15.68 7.73 19.28
N PHE A 204 15.21 6.74 20.05
CA PHE A 204 14.85 5.43 19.50
C PHE A 204 13.69 5.48 18.51
N ILE A 205 12.89 6.54 18.49
CA ILE A 205 11.74 6.71 17.59
C ILE A 205 11.94 7.89 16.65
N THR A 206 12.43 9.03 17.16
CA THR A 206 12.56 10.27 16.37
C THR A 206 13.56 10.14 15.23
N SER A 207 14.54 9.25 15.34
CA SER A 207 15.54 9.01 14.29
C SER A 207 14.91 8.61 12.96
N ALA A 208 13.71 8.01 12.98
CA ALA A 208 12.94 7.64 11.79
C ALA A 208 12.71 8.80 10.82
N PHE A 209 12.64 10.03 11.33
CA PHE A 209 12.29 11.22 10.53
C PHE A 209 13.51 12.01 10.09
N VAL A 210 14.67 11.77 10.70
CA VAL A 210 15.91 12.51 10.44
C VAL A 210 16.56 12.00 9.18
N HIS A 211 16.77 12.87 8.19
CA HIS A 211 17.49 12.58 6.96
C HIS A 211 18.41 13.76 6.66
N VAL A 212 19.62 13.49 6.18
CA VAL A 212 20.60 14.52 5.80
C VAL A 212 20.70 14.69 4.28
N ASP A 213 20.44 13.62 3.52
CA ASP A 213 20.47 13.64 2.06
C ASP A 213 19.09 13.63 1.43
N LEU A 214 18.89 14.52 0.44
CA LEU A 214 17.64 14.57 -0.32
C LEU A 214 17.37 13.25 -1.05
N PHE A 215 18.40 12.63 -1.63
CA PHE A 215 18.25 11.36 -2.35
C PHE A 215 17.80 10.23 -1.41
N HIS A 216 18.39 10.15 -0.22
CA HIS A 216 18.01 9.16 0.79
C HIS A 216 16.56 9.37 1.26
N LEU A 217 16.14 10.63 1.49
CA LEU A 217 14.75 10.94 1.81
C LEU A 217 13.80 10.50 0.69
N LEU A 218 14.09 10.85 -0.56
CA LEU A 218 13.23 10.53 -1.71
C LEU A 218 13.06 9.01 -1.89
N LEU A 219 14.16 8.24 -1.78
CA LEU A 219 14.10 6.78 -1.82
C LEU A 219 13.28 6.20 -0.66
N SER A 220 13.46 6.73 0.54
CA SER A 220 12.70 6.31 1.73
C SER A 220 11.20 6.58 1.59
N LEU A 221 10.82 7.76 1.08
CA LEU A 221 9.43 8.13 0.83
C LEU A 221 8.81 7.28 -0.28
N MET A 222 9.56 6.97 -1.34
CA MET A 222 9.13 6.06 -2.40
C MET A 222 8.91 4.65 -1.87
N ALA A 223 9.86 4.12 -1.09
CA ALA A 223 9.74 2.82 -0.44
C ALA A 223 8.51 2.77 0.50
N LEU A 224 8.34 3.78 1.34
CA LEU A 224 7.22 3.89 2.27
C LEU A 224 5.88 3.88 1.54
N ARG A 225 5.76 4.67 0.46
CA ARG A 225 4.54 4.73 -0.35
C ARG A 225 4.22 3.39 -1.00
N ASN A 226 5.23 2.72 -1.54
CA ASN A 226 5.04 1.42 -2.19
C ASN A 226 4.59 0.36 -1.17
N MET A 227 5.16 0.36 0.03
CA MET A 227 4.72 -0.52 1.13
C MET A 227 3.30 -0.20 1.58
N ALA A 228 2.99 1.08 1.77
CA ALA A 228 1.68 1.55 2.23
C ALA A 228 0.57 1.16 1.24
N ALA A 229 0.84 1.23 -0.07
CA ALA A 229 -0.12 0.88 -1.10
C ALA A 229 -0.67 -0.56 -0.97
N ILE A 230 0.14 -1.46 -0.39
CA ILE A 230 -0.22 -2.87 -0.18
C ILE A 230 -0.68 -3.09 1.26
N LEU A 231 0.13 -2.69 2.24
CA LEU A 231 -0.07 -3.07 3.64
C LEU A 231 -1.15 -2.25 4.33
N GLU A 232 -1.27 -0.95 4.04
CA GLU A 232 -2.18 -0.07 4.78
C GLU A 232 -3.66 -0.38 4.49
N PRO A 233 -4.10 -0.63 3.24
CA PRO A 233 -5.45 -1.12 2.97
C PRO A 233 -5.73 -2.52 3.54
N THR A 234 -4.71 -3.37 3.61
CA THR A 234 -4.85 -4.78 3.99
C THR A 234 -4.90 -4.95 5.51
N LEU A 235 -4.02 -4.27 6.24
CA LEU A 235 -3.87 -4.37 7.69
C LEU A 235 -4.63 -3.27 8.44
N GLY A 236 -4.91 -2.15 7.77
CA GLY A 236 -5.35 -0.91 8.39
C GLY A 236 -4.16 -0.07 8.90
N TRP A 237 -4.35 1.25 8.93
CA TRP A 237 -3.29 2.21 9.26
C TRP A 237 -2.67 2.00 10.66
N LYS A 238 -3.48 1.61 11.66
CA LYS A 238 -2.98 1.39 13.03
C LYS A 238 -1.90 0.31 13.06
N LYS A 239 -2.18 -0.85 12.45
CA LYS A 239 -1.24 -1.98 12.40
C LYS A 239 0.00 -1.65 11.56
N PHE A 240 -0.20 -0.94 10.44
CA PHE A 240 0.90 -0.46 9.61
C PHE A 240 1.88 0.41 10.42
N VAL A 241 1.35 1.41 11.14
CA VAL A 241 2.14 2.31 11.99
C VAL A 241 2.80 1.56 13.14
N THR A 242 2.11 0.59 13.77
CA THR A 242 2.70 -0.26 14.82
C THR A 242 3.90 -1.05 14.30
N ILE A 243 3.79 -1.70 13.13
CA ILE A 243 4.91 -2.44 12.53
C ILE A 243 6.07 -1.50 12.26
N PHE A 244 5.80 -0.36 11.63
CA PHE A 244 6.81 0.61 11.26
C PHE A 244 7.61 1.09 12.47
N PHE A 245 6.95 1.60 13.53
CA PHE A 245 7.66 2.11 14.70
C PHE A 245 8.28 1.01 15.57
N SER A 246 7.70 -0.20 15.60
CA SER A 246 8.36 -1.35 16.23
C SER A 246 9.66 -1.70 15.51
N GLY A 247 9.66 -1.59 14.17
CA GLY A 247 10.84 -1.71 13.32
C GLY A 247 11.93 -0.72 13.66
N ILE A 248 11.58 0.56 13.76
CA ILE A 248 12.52 1.62 14.16
C ILE A 248 13.08 1.34 15.56
N PHE A 249 12.22 1.02 16.53
CA PHE A 249 12.62 0.79 17.92
C PHE A 249 13.59 -0.40 18.04
N VAL A 250 13.20 -1.57 17.54
CA VAL A 250 14.03 -2.78 17.61
C VAL A 250 15.28 -2.65 16.74
N GLY A 251 15.17 -2.02 15.57
CA GLY A 251 16.33 -1.70 14.72
C GLY A 251 17.35 -0.83 15.46
N ASN A 252 16.90 0.23 16.15
CA ASN A 252 17.79 1.08 16.94
C ASN A 252 18.38 0.36 18.16
N ILE A 253 17.69 -0.63 18.75
CA ILE A 253 18.29 -1.50 19.78
C ILE A 253 19.41 -2.38 19.17
N PHE A 254 19.19 -2.94 17.98
CA PHE A 254 20.23 -3.72 17.28
C PHE A 254 21.44 -2.85 16.95
N LEU A 255 21.20 -1.64 16.44
CA LEU A 255 22.22 -0.63 16.21
C LEU A 255 23.00 -0.34 17.50
N PHE A 256 22.30 -0.05 18.61
CA PHE A 256 22.93 0.20 19.90
C PHE A 256 23.86 -0.94 20.34
N ILE A 257 23.42 -2.19 20.17
CA ILE A 257 24.17 -3.36 20.64
C ILE A 257 25.41 -3.64 19.78
N ALA A 258 25.36 -3.32 18.49
CA ALA A 258 26.34 -3.81 17.50
C ALA A 258 27.27 -2.74 16.93
N GLU A 259 26.89 -1.46 16.92
CA GLU A 259 27.65 -0.40 16.27
C GLU A 259 27.80 0.81 17.23
N ASP A 260 29.03 1.09 17.65
CA ASP A 260 29.29 2.06 18.72
C ASP A 260 29.35 3.52 18.25
N THR A 261 29.76 3.76 17.01
CA THR A 261 30.09 5.11 16.50
C THR A 261 29.11 5.62 15.45
N LEU A 262 28.19 4.78 14.96
CA LEU A 262 27.29 5.15 13.88
C LEU A 262 26.13 6.02 14.41
N ILE A 263 25.88 7.14 13.74
CA ILE A 263 24.67 7.96 13.96
C ILE A 263 23.53 7.30 13.17
N GLY A 264 22.51 6.84 13.88
CA GLY A 264 21.34 6.23 13.23
C GLY A 264 20.38 7.31 12.71
N ILE A 265 20.20 7.36 11.40
CA ILE A 265 19.25 8.27 10.74
C ILE A 265 18.33 7.51 9.79
N GLY A 266 17.17 8.09 9.54
CA GLY A 266 16.22 7.64 8.54
C GLY A 266 15.28 6.54 9.01
N MET A 267 14.30 6.26 8.15
CA MET A 267 13.22 5.31 8.44
C MET A 267 13.53 3.86 8.05
N GLY A 268 14.78 3.55 7.67
CA GLY A 268 15.18 2.25 7.12
C GLY A 268 14.74 1.05 7.95
N GLY A 269 14.93 1.07 9.28
CA GLY A 269 14.50 -0.02 10.16
C GLY A 269 12.98 -0.27 10.12
N GLY A 270 12.18 0.80 10.01
CA GLY A 270 10.73 0.73 9.86
C GLY A 270 10.31 0.22 8.48
N LEU A 271 11.02 0.62 7.42
CA LEU A 271 10.79 0.11 6.07
C LEU A 271 11.09 -1.38 5.95
N PHE A 272 12.18 -1.84 6.57
CA PHE A 272 12.54 -3.26 6.62
C PHE A 272 11.56 -4.07 7.49
N ALA A 273 10.99 -3.48 8.54
CA ALA A 273 9.90 -4.11 9.28
C ALA A 273 8.63 -4.27 8.43
N LEU A 274 8.28 -3.26 7.64
CA LEU A 274 7.19 -3.37 6.68
C LEU A 274 7.51 -4.41 5.60
N LEU A 275 8.76 -4.50 5.13
CA LEU A 275 9.21 -5.54 4.20
C LEU A 275 9.04 -6.94 4.80
N GLY A 276 9.43 -7.15 6.06
CA GLY A 276 9.26 -8.41 6.78
C GLY A 276 7.79 -8.82 6.90
N ALA A 277 6.92 -7.87 7.24
CA ALA A 277 5.48 -8.10 7.29
C ALA A 277 4.89 -8.41 5.90
N LEU A 278 5.38 -7.73 4.86
CA LEU A 278 4.99 -7.94 3.47
C LEU A 278 5.38 -9.33 2.96
N LEU A 279 6.55 -9.84 3.34
CA LEU A 279 6.98 -11.20 3.02
C LEU A 279 6.03 -12.25 3.57
N VAL A 280 5.62 -12.11 4.84
CA VAL A 280 4.63 -13.01 5.46
C VAL A 280 3.28 -12.90 4.76
N TYR A 281 2.84 -11.69 4.44
CA TYR A 281 1.60 -11.48 3.68
C TYR A 281 1.64 -12.15 2.31
N LEU A 282 2.75 -12.02 1.58
CA LEU A 282 2.93 -12.62 0.26
C LEU A 282 2.86 -14.15 0.31
N TYR A 283 3.45 -14.73 1.35
CA TYR A 283 3.39 -16.16 1.63
C TYR A 283 1.98 -16.61 2.00
N GLU A 284 1.28 -15.86 2.86
CA GLU A 284 -0.10 -16.13 3.26
C GLU A 284 -1.06 -16.13 2.06
N THR A 285 -0.96 -15.14 1.18
CA THR A 285 -1.88 -15.00 0.04
C THR A 285 -1.45 -15.75 -1.22
N GLN A 286 -0.32 -16.45 -1.19
CA GLN A 286 0.35 -17.01 -2.38
C GLN A 286 0.53 -15.99 -3.52
N GLY A 287 0.70 -14.70 -3.18
CA GLY A 287 0.71 -13.63 -4.16
C GLY A 287 1.88 -13.71 -5.14
N TYR A 288 2.92 -14.47 -4.80
CA TYR A 288 4.06 -14.79 -5.66
C TYR A 288 3.66 -15.56 -6.94
N ARG A 289 2.48 -16.20 -6.96
CA ARG A 289 1.94 -16.87 -8.16
C ARG A 289 1.35 -15.90 -9.17
N ASN A 290 1.08 -14.65 -8.79
CA ASN A 290 0.53 -13.63 -9.67
C ASN A 290 1.66 -12.74 -10.22
N PRO A 291 1.93 -12.76 -11.54
CA PRO A 291 3.05 -12.02 -12.13
C PRO A 291 2.92 -10.49 -11.96
N ARG A 292 1.70 -9.94 -11.88
CA ARG A 292 1.50 -8.51 -11.62
C ARG A 292 1.86 -8.12 -10.19
N ILE A 293 1.48 -8.96 -9.22
CA ILE A 293 1.84 -8.75 -7.81
C ILE A 293 3.35 -8.91 -7.68
N LEU A 294 3.92 -9.98 -8.26
CA LEU A 294 5.35 -10.23 -8.23
C LEU A 294 6.17 -9.07 -8.79
N SER A 295 5.77 -8.47 -9.92
CA SER A 295 6.44 -7.29 -10.48
C SER A 295 6.38 -6.05 -9.58
N GLN A 296 5.28 -5.85 -8.84
CA GLN A 296 5.22 -4.77 -7.84
C GLN A 296 6.12 -5.09 -6.64
N MET A 297 6.15 -6.35 -6.20
CA MET A 297 7.00 -6.79 -5.09
C MET A 297 8.49 -6.73 -5.41
N THR A 298 8.90 -7.04 -6.65
CA THR A 298 10.30 -6.90 -7.06
C THR A 298 10.74 -5.45 -7.01
N SER A 299 9.91 -4.52 -7.51
CA SER A 299 10.20 -3.07 -7.39
C SER A 299 10.36 -2.64 -5.93
N VAL A 300 9.48 -3.10 -5.03
CA VAL A 300 9.58 -2.85 -3.59
C VAL A 300 10.90 -3.40 -3.03
N PHE A 301 11.25 -4.63 -3.37
CA PHE A 301 12.50 -5.27 -2.91
C PHE A 301 13.73 -4.49 -3.37
N PHE A 302 13.80 -4.13 -4.65
CA PHE A 302 14.95 -3.41 -5.19
C PHE A 302 15.13 -2.05 -4.52
N VAL A 303 14.07 -1.26 -4.34
CA VAL A 303 14.18 0.04 -3.67
C VAL A 303 14.69 -0.12 -2.23
N ASN A 304 14.26 -1.15 -1.51
CA ASN A 304 14.76 -1.42 -0.15
C ASN A 304 16.21 -1.91 -0.13
N ILE A 305 16.66 -2.65 -1.15
CA ILE A 305 18.09 -3.01 -1.30
C ILE A 305 18.92 -1.76 -1.58
N PHE A 306 18.46 -0.85 -2.43
CA PHE A 306 19.19 0.39 -2.67
C PHE A 306 19.35 1.24 -1.39
N LEU A 307 18.38 1.19 -0.47
CA LEU A 307 18.52 1.84 0.85
C LEU A 307 19.68 1.25 1.67
N THR A 308 20.00 -0.04 1.52
CA THR A 308 21.13 -0.65 2.26
C THR A 308 22.50 -0.23 1.73
N LEU A 309 22.55 0.35 0.52
CA LEU A 309 23.78 0.79 -0.12
C LEU A 309 24.12 2.25 0.19
N ILE A 310 23.22 2.96 0.87
CA ILE A 310 23.44 4.36 1.25
C ILE A 310 24.43 4.40 2.42
N PRO A 311 25.55 5.16 2.29
CA PRO A 311 26.49 5.34 3.39
C PRO A 311 25.82 5.90 4.63
N GLY A 312 26.19 5.39 5.81
CA GLY A 312 25.59 5.81 7.09
C GLY A 312 24.31 5.07 7.47
N VAL A 313 23.79 4.16 6.63
CA VAL A 313 22.68 3.27 7.00
C VAL A 313 23.21 2.03 7.72
N SER A 314 22.77 1.81 8.95
CA SER A 314 23.13 0.65 9.77
C SER A 314 22.52 -0.64 9.24
N GLY A 315 23.36 -1.59 8.81
CA GLY A 315 22.90 -2.92 8.42
C GLY A 315 22.22 -3.67 9.58
N MET A 316 22.69 -3.47 10.81
CA MET A 316 22.12 -4.08 12.01
C MET A 316 20.74 -3.52 12.34
N SER A 317 20.52 -2.22 12.13
CA SER A 317 19.19 -1.61 12.28
C SER A 317 18.18 -2.19 11.29
N LEU A 318 18.59 -2.36 10.03
CA LEU A 318 17.73 -2.97 9.01
C LEU A 318 17.39 -4.43 9.33
N LEU A 319 18.36 -5.20 9.83
CA LEU A 319 18.15 -6.60 10.23
C LEU A 319 17.18 -6.71 11.42
N GLY A 320 17.37 -5.87 12.44
CA GLY A 320 16.46 -5.81 13.59
C GLY A 320 15.04 -5.44 13.18
N GLY A 321 14.91 -4.46 12.28
CA GLY A 321 13.65 -4.07 11.64
C GLY A 321 12.98 -5.23 10.90
N LEU A 322 13.71 -5.90 10.00
CA LEU A 322 13.20 -7.04 9.25
C LEU A 322 12.69 -8.15 10.17
N PHE A 323 13.47 -8.48 11.20
CA PHE A 323 13.15 -9.54 12.14
C PHE A 323 11.83 -9.25 12.88
N ILE A 324 11.69 -8.08 13.49
CA ILE A 324 10.46 -7.72 14.19
C ILE A 324 9.26 -7.63 13.21
N GLY A 325 9.51 -7.16 11.98
CA GLY A 325 8.53 -7.12 10.90
C GLY A 325 7.93 -8.48 10.57
N VAL A 326 8.76 -9.52 10.44
CA VAL A 326 8.30 -10.89 10.21
C VAL A 326 7.43 -11.38 11.37
N LEU A 327 7.85 -11.15 12.62
CA LEU A 327 7.07 -11.55 13.80
C LEU A 327 5.69 -10.87 13.83
N PHE A 328 5.63 -9.56 13.58
CA PHE A 328 4.35 -8.86 13.49
C PHE A 328 3.52 -9.29 12.28
N GLY A 329 4.15 -9.63 11.15
CA GLY A 329 3.49 -10.20 9.98
C GLY A 329 2.73 -11.48 10.33
N PHE A 330 3.37 -12.42 11.02
CA PHE A 330 2.71 -13.63 11.50
C PHE A 330 1.65 -13.32 12.55
N MET A 331 1.92 -12.41 13.49
CA MET A 331 0.99 -12.03 14.55
C MET A 331 -0.31 -11.40 14.00
N PHE A 332 -0.23 -10.63 12.92
CA PHE A 332 -1.37 -9.95 12.29
C PHE A 332 -2.00 -10.70 11.12
N SER A 333 -1.47 -11.88 10.78
CA SER A 333 -2.03 -12.78 9.78
C SER A 333 -3.50 -13.13 10.06
N ARG A 334 -4.29 -13.32 8.98
CA ARG A 334 -5.72 -13.67 9.07
C ARG A 334 -5.99 -15.16 8.94
N ARG A 335 -4.97 -15.97 8.60
CA ARG A 335 -5.05 -17.43 8.51
C ARG A 335 -5.45 -18.08 9.84
N ASN A 336 -6.47 -18.95 9.79
CA ASN A 336 -7.01 -19.60 10.99
C ASN A 336 -6.10 -20.70 11.54
N ASP A 337 -5.39 -21.41 10.66
CA ASP A 337 -4.41 -22.44 11.00
C ASP A 337 -3.19 -21.90 11.77
N TRP A 338 -2.93 -20.59 11.71
CA TRP A 338 -1.85 -19.95 12.49
C TRP A 338 -2.31 -19.37 13.83
N LEU A 339 -3.48 -19.76 14.34
CA LEU A 339 -4.00 -19.22 15.60
C LEU A 339 -3.06 -19.45 16.80
N LEU A 340 -2.48 -20.65 16.94
CA LEU A 340 -1.56 -20.97 18.02
C LEU A 340 -0.26 -20.15 17.92
N LEU A 341 0.30 -20.03 16.71
CA LEU A 341 1.47 -19.21 16.44
C LEU A 341 1.21 -17.74 16.82
N ARG A 342 0.05 -17.18 16.44
CA ARG A 342 -0.33 -15.79 16.80
C ARG A 342 -0.40 -15.59 18.30
N LYS A 343 -0.98 -16.53 19.05
CA LYS A 343 -1.05 -16.45 20.52
C LYS A 343 0.33 -16.52 21.16
N GLY A 344 1.18 -17.43 20.70
CA GLY A 344 2.57 -17.55 21.17
C GLY A 344 3.37 -16.27 20.91
N LEU A 345 3.30 -15.72 19.69
CA LEU A 345 4.02 -14.50 19.31
C LEU A 345 3.61 -13.27 20.13
N ARG A 346 2.34 -13.15 20.55
CA ARG A 346 1.90 -12.05 21.43
C ARG A 346 2.60 -12.03 22.78
N ILE A 347 3.08 -13.18 23.26
CA ILE A 347 3.82 -13.32 24.52
C ILE A 347 5.33 -13.25 24.25
N MET A 348 5.79 -13.96 23.22
CA MET A 348 7.22 -14.05 22.90
C MET A 348 7.82 -12.72 22.43
N VAL A 349 7.08 -11.90 21.68
CA VAL A 349 7.59 -10.61 21.18
C VAL A 349 7.94 -9.65 22.33
N PRO A 350 7.04 -9.38 23.31
CA PRO A 350 7.40 -8.58 24.48
C PRO A 350 8.59 -9.16 25.25
N VAL A 351 8.62 -10.48 25.49
CA VAL A 351 9.73 -11.14 26.19
C VAL A 351 11.06 -10.95 25.46
N PHE A 352 11.05 -11.10 24.13
CA PHE A 352 12.22 -10.88 23.29
C PHE A 352 12.70 -9.43 23.36
N VAL A 353 11.79 -8.45 23.28
CA VAL A 353 12.14 -7.02 23.40
C VAL A 353 12.72 -6.72 24.78
N ILE A 354 12.14 -7.26 25.86
CA ILE A 354 12.66 -7.10 27.22
C ILE A 354 14.07 -7.70 27.32
N ALA A 355 14.30 -8.88 26.75
CA ALA A 355 15.62 -9.52 26.73
C ALA A 355 16.65 -8.67 25.96
N LEU A 356 16.27 -8.10 24.81
CA LEU A 356 17.14 -7.17 24.06
C LEU A 356 17.47 -5.92 24.86
N VAL A 357 16.50 -5.32 25.55
CA VAL A 357 16.73 -4.17 26.42
C VAL A 357 17.66 -4.55 27.58
N ALA A 358 17.49 -5.73 28.18
CA ALA A 358 18.41 -6.21 29.21
C ALA A 358 19.85 -6.33 28.69
N VAL A 359 20.04 -6.90 27.48
CA VAL A 359 21.36 -6.94 26.82
C VAL A 359 21.88 -5.53 26.54
N MET A 360 21.04 -4.63 26.06
CA MET A 360 21.38 -3.23 25.80
C MET A 360 21.96 -2.55 27.04
N LEU A 361 21.33 -2.76 28.21
CA LEU A 361 21.77 -2.20 29.49
C LEU A 361 23.12 -2.74 29.98
N THR A 362 23.59 -3.89 29.46
CA THR A 362 24.93 -4.41 29.78
C THR A 362 26.05 -3.80 28.95
N ARG A 363 25.73 -3.11 27.86
CA ARG A 363 26.73 -2.53 26.95
C ARG A 363 27.25 -1.21 27.53
N ARG A 364 28.58 -1.12 27.67
CA ARG A 364 29.26 0.11 28.07
C ARG A 364 29.43 1.03 26.87
N VAL A 365 29.15 2.32 27.06
CA VAL A 365 29.53 3.37 26.11
C VAL A 365 30.88 3.94 26.55
N PRO A 366 31.89 4.01 25.67
CA PRO A 366 33.15 4.66 26.02
C PRO A 366 32.91 6.14 26.34
N ALA A 367 33.35 6.60 27.51
CA ALA A 367 33.19 7.98 27.98
C ALA A 367 34.14 9.00 27.28
N VAL A 368 34.72 8.64 26.13
CA VAL A 368 35.72 9.49 25.46
C VAL A 368 35.01 10.66 24.79
N GLU A 369 35.23 11.88 25.27
CA GLU A 369 34.71 13.13 24.69
C GLU A 369 34.99 13.18 23.17
N SER A 370 33.94 13.09 22.35
CA SER A 370 34.11 13.05 20.89
C SER A 370 34.03 14.45 20.28
N ALA A 371 34.63 14.64 19.10
CA ALA A 371 34.49 15.88 18.34
C ALA A 371 33.02 16.19 18.01
N ILE A 372 32.19 15.15 17.87
CA ILE A 372 30.75 15.26 17.61
C ILE A 372 30.03 15.89 18.80
N ASP A 373 30.35 15.47 20.03
CA ASP A 373 29.75 16.03 21.25
C ASP A 373 30.02 17.54 21.34
N LYS A 374 31.27 17.95 21.13
CA LYS A 374 31.69 19.35 21.16
C LYS A 374 30.99 20.16 20.07
N GLY A 375 30.90 19.62 18.85
CA GLY A 375 30.22 20.27 17.73
C GLY A 375 28.73 20.49 17.97
N VAL A 376 28.02 19.49 18.51
CA VAL A 376 26.59 19.60 18.83
C VAL A 376 26.34 20.60 19.97
N ILE A 377 27.15 20.54 21.04
CA ILE A 377 27.04 21.46 22.18
C ILE A 377 27.30 22.91 21.74
N ALA A 378 28.31 23.14 20.91
CA ALA A 378 28.61 24.45 20.34
C ALA A 378 27.47 24.95 19.44
N SER A 379 26.94 24.09 18.57
CA SER A 379 25.82 24.44 17.68
C SER A 379 24.58 24.89 18.45
N TRP A 380 24.24 24.23 19.57
CA TRP A 380 23.15 24.70 20.45
C TRP A 380 23.45 26.06 21.07
N ARG A 381 24.69 26.31 21.48
CA ARG A 381 25.11 27.59 22.06
C ARG A 381 25.03 28.72 21.04
N ASP A 382 25.48 28.48 19.80
CA ASP A 382 25.48 29.47 18.72
C ASP A 382 24.06 29.88 18.31
N LEU A 383 23.09 28.97 18.42
CA LEU A 383 21.66 29.25 18.24
C LEU A 383 21.00 29.95 19.44
N GLY A 384 21.75 30.23 20.51
CA GLY A 384 21.25 30.90 21.72
C GLY A 384 20.64 29.97 22.78
N PHE A 385 20.71 28.65 22.61
CA PHE A 385 20.23 27.66 23.60
C PHE A 385 21.33 27.33 24.62
N THR A 386 21.88 28.36 25.26
CA THR A 386 23.00 28.25 26.23
C THR A 386 22.66 27.31 27.39
N TRP A 387 21.45 27.38 27.93
CA TRP A 387 21.00 26.53 29.03
C TRP A 387 21.07 25.03 28.70
N TYR A 388 20.71 24.64 27.47
CA TYR A 388 20.70 23.24 27.05
C TYR A 388 22.11 22.78 26.67
N SER A 389 22.90 23.65 26.04
CA SER A 389 24.33 23.44 25.80
C SER A 389 25.09 23.15 27.10
N ASP A 390 24.87 23.96 28.14
CA ASP A 390 25.49 23.79 29.45
C ASP A 390 25.00 22.51 30.16
N HIS A 391 23.71 22.20 30.02
CA HIS A 391 23.14 20.95 30.54
C HIS A 391 23.79 19.71 29.91
N LEU A 392 23.88 19.66 28.58
CA LEU A 392 24.54 18.57 27.86
C LEU A 392 26.03 18.47 28.22
N SER A 393 26.73 19.61 28.27
CA SER A 393 28.15 19.64 28.65
C SER A 393 28.39 19.08 30.06
N ASN A 394 27.46 19.26 30.99
CA ASN A 394 27.59 18.71 32.34
C ASN A 394 27.28 17.20 32.41
N LEU A 395 26.38 16.70 31.55
CA LEU A 395 26.03 15.28 31.51
C LEU A 395 27.06 14.42 30.78
N LEU A 396 27.82 15.02 29.86
CA LEU A 396 28.75 14.30 28.97
C LEU A 396 30.22 14.34 29.44
N LYS A 397 30.50 14.99 30.57
CA LYS A 397 31.78 14.94 31.31
C LYS A 397 31.94 13.62 32.04
#